data_AF-A0A1A2B481-F1
#
_entry.id   AF-A0A1A2B481-F1
#
_cell.length_a   1.000
_cell.length_b   1.000
_cell.length_c   1.000
_cell.angle_alpha   90.00
_cell.angle_beta   90.00
_cell.angle_gamma   90.00
#
_symmetry.space_group_name_H-M   'P 1'
#
loop_
_entity.id
_entity.type
_entity.pdbx_description
1 polymer ?
#
loop_
_entity_poly.entity_id
_entity_poly.type
_entity_poly.pdbx_seq_one_letter_code
_entity_poly.pdbx_strand_id
1 'polypeptide(L)' 'MATELDCHPKAAVLGAFESDASHAKGERRVAAGGLLCPPTLSTHGYEVIRRDTIPEMRAVLVAFLLC' A
#
# COMPACT_ATOMS: atom_id res chain seq x y z
N MET A 1 3.61 -4.64 -12.26
CA MET A 1 3.35 -3.22 -11.93
C MET A 1 4.34 -2.59 -10.94
N ALA A 2 4.36 -2.92 -9.64
CA ALA A 2 5.35 -2.30 -8.72
C ALA A 2 6.80 -2.70 -9.05
N THR A 3 7.05 -3.97 -9.36
CA THR A 3 8.37 -4.45 -9.81
C THR A 3 8.79 -3.90 -11.17
N GLU A 4 7.83 -3.51 -12.02
CA GLU A 4 8.10 -2.84 -13.31
C GLU A 4 8.49 -1.36 -13.12
N LEU A 5 8.25 -0.81 -11.93
CA LEU A 5 8.61 0.56 -11.54
C LEU A 5 9.87 0.59 -10.67
N ASP A 6 10.69 -0.48 -10.70
CA ASP A 6 11.87 -0.68 -9.82
C ASP A 6 11.58 -0.52 -8.31
N CYS A 7 10.31 -0.68 -7.92
CA CYS A 7 9.91 -0.70 -6.52
C CYS A 7 10.11 -2.11 -5.95
N HIS A 8 10.52 -2.18 -4.67
CA HIS A 8 10.69 -3.43 -3.93
C HIS A 8 9.59 -3.59 -2.86
N PRO A 9 8.37 -4.01 -3.25
CA PRO A 9 7.27 -4.16 -2.30
C PRO A 9 7.62 -5.25 -1.28
N LYS A 10 7.24 -4.99 -0.01
CA LYS A 10 7.27 -5.99 1.05
C LYS A 10 5.86 -6.45 1.31
N ALA A 11 5.68 -7.76 1.48
CA ALA A 11 4.41 -8.28 1.96
C ALA A 11 4.10 -7.66 3.32
N ALA A 12 2.88 -7.13 3.47
CA ALA A 12 2.41 -6.70 4.78
C ALA A 12 2.37 -7.92 5.71
N VAL A 13 2.88 -7.76 6.93
CA VAL A 13 2.73 -8.78 7.97
C VAL A 13 1.25 -8.87 8.35
N LEU A 14 0.73 -10.09 8.56
CA LEU A 14 -0.70 -10.37 8.77
C LEU A 14 -1.37 -9.44 9.80
N GLY A 15 -0.68 -9.08 10.88
CA GLY A 15 -1.23 -8.20 11.92
C GLY A 15 -1.55 -6.77 11.48
N ALA A 16 -0.93 -6.27 10.39
CA ALA A 16 -1.29 -4.97 9.80
C ALA A 16 -2.55 -5.05 8.91
N PHE A 17 -2.92 -6.26 8.48
CA PHE A 17 -4.00 -6.51 7.52
C PHE A 17 -5.34 -6.78 8.22
N GLU A 18 -5.33 -7.41 9.39
CA GLU A 18 -6.54 -7.87 10.09
C GLU A 18 -7.48 -6.73 10.55
N SER A 19 -6.96 -5.50 10.72
CA SER A 19 -7.73 -4.36 11.26
C SER A 19 -7.95 -3.21 10.28
N ASP A 20 -7.48 -3.30 9.03
CA ASP A 20 -7.63 -2.21 8.06
C ASP A 20 -8.96 -2.34 7.27
N ALA A 21 -9.54 -1.20 6.88
CA ALA A 21 -10.80 -1.11 6.13
C ALA A 21 -10.81 -1.91 4.81
N SER A 22 -9.65 -2.34 4.32
CA SER A 22 -9.48 -3.22 3.16
C SER A 22 -10.09 -4.62 3.34
N HIS A 23 -10.17 -5.17 4.56
CA HIS A 23 -10.97 -6.39 4.81
C HIS A 23 -12.47 -6.10 4.61
N ALA A 24 -12.98 -5.02 5.19
CA ALA A 24 -14.39 -4.61 5.08
C ALA A 24 -14.81 -4.24 3.64
N LYS A 25 -13.88 -3.79 2.80
CA LYS A 25 -14.12 -3.46 1.38
C LYS A 25 -13.84 -4.62 0.42
N GLY A 26 -13.02 -5.59 0.83
CA GLY A 26 -12.62 -6.75 0.03
C GLY A 26 -13.66 -7.88 0.00
N GLU A 27 -14.57 -7.94 0.98
CA GLU A 27 -15.64 -8.94 1.04
C GLU A 27 -16.77 -8.73 0.01
N ARG A 28 -16.44 -8.74 -1.30
CA ARG A 28 -17.37 -8.89 -2.45
C ARG A 28 -17.92 -7.61 -3.08
N ARG A 29 -17.15 -6.51 -3.20
CA ARG A 29 -17.60 -5.32 -3.96
C ARG A 29 -16.72 -4.87 -5.13
N VAL A 30 -15.53 -5.45 -5.32
CA VAL A 30 -14.62 -5.08 -6.43
C VAL A 30 -13.89 -6.31 -6.98
N ALA A 31 -13.74 -6.37 -8.31
CA ALA A 31 -13.12 -7.49 -9.03
C ALA A 31 -11.59 -7.56 -8.85
N ALA A 32 -10.95 -6.42 -8.57
CA ALA A 32 -9.54 -6.31 -8.25
C ALA A 32 -9.35 -5.26 -7.14
N GLY A 33 -8.75 -5.66 -6.02
CA GLY A 33 -8.52 -4.78 -4.89
C GLY A 33 -7.38 -5.31 -4.02
N GLY A 34 -6.65 -4.39 -3.40
CA GLY A 34 -5.53 -4.72 -2.53
C GLY A 34 -5.22 -3.53 -1.62
N LEU A 35 -4.49 -3.80 -0.54
CA LEU A 35 -4.02 -2.79 0.39
C LEU A 35 -2.62 -2.32 -0.03
N LEU A 36 -2.43 -1.01 -0.15
CA LEU A 36 -1.13 -0.38 -0.39
C LEU A 36 -0.77 0.49 0.81
N CYS A 37 0.32 0.17 1.51
CA CYS A 37 0.76 0.87 2.71
C CYS A 37 2.16 1.48 2.54
N PRO A 38 2.39 2.71 3.04
CA PRO A 38 3.73 3.24 3.20
C PRO A 38 4.46 2.48 4.33
N PRO A 39 5.75 2.13 4.17
CA PRO A 39 6.58 1.75 5.30
C PRO A 39 6.80 2.96 6.21
N THR A 40 6.27 2.90 7.43
CA THR A 40 6.31 4.01 8.40
C THR A 40 6.92 3.56 9.71
N LEU A 41 7.76 4.39 10.31
CA LEU A 41 8.23 4.25 11.69
C LEU A 41 7.41 5.15 12.62
N SER A 42 7.19 4.70 13.85
CA SER A 42 6.47 5.46 14.90
C SER A 42 5.00 5.78 14.53
N THR A 43 4.26 4.78 14.03
CA THR A 43 2.80 4.88 13.82
C THR A 43 2.11 5.35 15.11
N HIS A 44 1.18 6.30 14.99
CA HIS A 44 0.51 6.97 16.13
C HIS A 44 1.39 7.91 16.97
N GLY A 45 2.56 8.32 16.45
CA GLY A 45 3.47 9.29 17.07
C GLY A 45 3.99 10.30 16.05
N TYR A 46 5.30 10.59 16.10
CA TYR A 46 5.95 11.36 15.03
C TYR A 46 6.33 10.43 13.89
N GLU A 47 5.43 10.32 12.92
CA GLU A 47 5.58 9.37 11.82
C GLU A 47 6.72 9.74 10.88
N VAL A 48 7.56 8.75 10.57
CA VAL A 48 8.70 8.91 9.67
C VAL A 48 8.58 7.91 8.52
N ILE A 49 8.68 8.43 7.30
CA ILE A 49 8.73 7.66 6.05
C ILE A 49 10.02 7.97 5.31
N ARG A 50 10.42 7.08 4.39
CA ARG A 50 11.51 7.39 3.46
C ARG A 50 11.07 8.55 2.57
N ARG A 51 12.01 9.44 2.25
CA ARG A 51 11.78 10.62 1.39
C ARG A 51 11.03 10.28 0.10
N ASP A 52 11.35 9.16 -0.51
CA ASP A 52 10.80 8.76 -1.81
C ASP A 52 9.52 7.89 -1.72
N THR A 53 9.02 7.62 -0.51
CA THR A 53 7.82 6.78 -0.31
C THR A 53 6.61 7.35 -1.05
N ILE A 54 6.36 8.66 -0.97
CA ILE A 54 5.20 9.30 -1.61
C ILE A 54 5.26 9.22 -3.15
N PRO A 55 6.36 9.64 -3.83
CA PRO A 55 6.42 9.53 -5.29
C PRO A 55 6.35 8.08 -5.78
N GLU A 56 6.94 7.11 -5.08
CA GLU A 56 6.85 5.69 -5.45
C GLU A 56 5.41 5.15 -5.30
N MET A 57 4.75 5.42 -4.17
CA MET A 57 3.36 5.01 -3.97
C MET A 57 2.42 5.64 -5.01
N ARG A 58 2.64 6.90 -5.37
CA ARG A 58 1.91 7.58 -6.44
C ARG A 58 2.08 6.84 -7.77
N ALA A 59 3.31 6.46 -8.14
CA ALA A 59 3.57 5.77 -9.39
C ALA A 59 2.81 4.44 -9.46
N VAL A 60 2.82 3.67 -8.36
CA VAL A 60 2.05 2.43 -8.24
C VAL A 60 0.54 2.71 -8.36
N LEU A 61 0.00 3.68 -7.63
CA LEU A 61 -1.43 3.98 -7.69
C LEU A 61 -1.87 4.42 -9.09
N VAL A 62 -1.09 5.27 -9.76
CA VAL A 62 -1.38 5.74 -11.12
C VAL A 62 -1.38 4.58 -12.10
N ALA A 63 -0.38 3.70 -12.04
CA ALA A 63 -0.34 2.53 -12.90
C ALA A 63 -1.54 1.59 -12.63
N PHE A 64 -2.00 1.44 -11.38
CA PHE A 64 -3.18 0.63 -11.06
C PHE A 64 -4.46 1.16 -11.70
N LEU A 65 -4.60 2.49 -11.77
CA LEU A 65 -5.80 3.13 -12.29
C LEU A 65 -5.84 3.22 -13.82
N LEU A 66 -4.68 3.14 -14.48
CA LEU A 66 -4.54 3.31 -15.93
C LEU A 66 -4.36 1.98 -16.68
N CYS A 67 -4.20 0.87 -15.97
CA CYS A 67 -4.19 -0.48 -16.52
C CYS A 67 -5.57 -1.12 -16.42
#